data_AF-A0A225WUY7-F1
#
_entry.id   AF-A0A225WUY7-F1
#
_cell.length_a   1.000
_cell.length_b   1.000
_cell.length_c   1.000
_cell.angle_alpha   90.00
_cell.angle_beta   90.00
_cell.angle_gamma   90.00
#
_symmetry.space_group_name_H-M   'P 1'
#
loop_
_entity.id
_entity.type
_entity.pdbx_description
1 polymer ?
#
loop_
_entity_poly.entity_id
_entity_poly.type
_entity_poly.pdbx_seq_one_letter_code
_entity_poly.pdbx_strand_id
1 'polypeptide(L)'
;MWVDNLVYRGLEKTNQYPTYLFIVARLGETGVRLDDNGPAFIQWLHYVSKYRALKGDEFAFSDVKLLELLEKKMSEAELTKLFVSLTKVPGLENLAQSMIFKWSWSSHRHKLLNEAWLKSKESPANVFEILKLEQRVEVYDVNFLEWMRYTKMYMKETERPFPVANFLLSKTTEQSAAMLFQKLKEIDDLKAFAEKLQIQLFDKWIRQYKLKPTKLEGMIDAPMIRGDPRFAMLEAYTIRFAELHDKTVMEKMKALFANDDFVAALAAAEKV
;
A
#
# COMPACT_ATOMS: atom_id res chain seq x y z
N MET A 1 8.56 35.75 25.34
CA MET A 1 8.27 34.32 25.13
C MET A 1 9.57 33.50 25.09
N TRP A 2 10.24 33.32 26.22
CA TRP A 2 11.47 32.51 26.35
C TRP A 2 11.43 31.55 27.56
N VAL A 3 10.34 31.57 28.32
CA VAL A 3 10.22 30.84 29.60
C VAL A 3 9.84 29.36 29.35
N ASP A 4 9.09 29.05 28.30
CA ASP A 4 8.55 27.70 28.07
C ASP A 4 9.63 26.67 27.70
N ASN A 5 10.67 27.06 26.96
CA ASN A 5 11.73 26.14 26.52
C ASN A 5 12.66 25.70 27.68
N LEU A 6 12.91 26.59 28.67
CA LEU A 6 13.71 26.26 29.85
C LEU A 6 12.95 25.37 30.84
N VAL A 7 11.64 25.63 31.03
CA VAL A 7 10.77 24.78 31.83
C VAL A 7 10.67 23.39 31.20
N TYR A 8 10.50 23.31 29.87
CA TYR A 8 10.42 22.06 29.15
C TYR A 8 11.70 21.21 29.25
N ARG A 9 12.88 21.81 29.02
CA ARG A 9 14.18 21.14 29.21
C ARG A 9 14.44 20.69 30.66
N GLY A 10 13.91 21.42 31.64
CA GLY A 10 13.95 21.02 33.05
C GLY A 10 13.07 19.80 33.34
N LEU A 11 11.86 19.78 32.77
CA LEU A 11 10.88 18.72 32.98
C LEU A 11 11.23 17.41 32.26
N GLU A 12 11.90 17.45 31.11
CA GLU A 12 12.39 16.24 30.40
C GLU A 12 13.31 15.37 31.26
N LYS A 13 14.03 15.96 32.23
CA LYS A 13 14.94 15.24 33.13
C LYS A 13 14.23 14.41 34.20
N THR A 14 12.91 14.53 34.33
CA THR A 14 12.16 13.98 35.46
C THR A 14 11.35 12.71 35.13
N ASN A 15 11.52 12.12 33.92
CA ASN A 15 10.82 10.90 33.47
C ASN A 15 9.29 10.93 33.70
N GLN A 16 8.68 12.12 33.57
CA GLN A 16 7.25 12.36 33.77
C GLN A 16 6.40 11.71 32.69
N TYR A 17 5.12 11.50 33.01
CA TYR A 17 4.18 10.94 32.03
C TYR A 17 4.01 11.89 30.83
N PRO A 18 4.08 11.42 29.57
CA PRO A 18 4.05 12.31 28.41
C PRO A 18 2.82 13.22 28.33
N THR A 19 1.64 12.76 28.76
CA THR A 19 0.41 13.59 28.85
C THR A 19 0.59 14.77 29.79
N TYR A 20 1.28 14.58 30.93
CA TYR A 20 1.52 15.67 31.87
C TYR A 20 2.38 16.76 31.24
N LEU A 21 3.46 16.37 30.55
CA LEU A 21 4.33 17.32 29.85
C LEU A 21 3.60 18.04 28.71
N PHE A 22 2.73 17.33 28.00
CA PHE A 22 1.92 17.94 26.94
C PHE A 22 1.02 19.07 27.47
N ILE A 23 0.37 18.84 28.61
CA ILE A 23 -0.51 19.80 29.27
C ILE A 23 0.28 20.98 29.85
N VAL A 24 1.35 20.72 30.60
CA VAL A 24 2.15 21.79 31.24
C VAL A 24 2.84 22.67 30.21
N ALA A 25 3.26 22.09 29.07
CA ALA A 25 3.81 22.83 27.94
C ALA A 25 2.74 23.50 27.06
N ARG A 26 1.45 23.37 27.41
CA ARG A 26 0.31 23.96 26.70
C ARG A 26 0.29 23.63 25.21
N LEU A 27 0.73 22.43 24.84
CA LEU A 27 0.76 21.99 23.45
C LEU A 27 -0.68 21.84 22.93
N GLY A 28 -0.99 22.45 21.79
CA GLY A 28 -2.33 22.45 21.21
C GLY A 28 -3.32 23.43 21.87
N GLU A 29 -2.84 24.38 22.67
CA GLU A 29 -3.62 25.55 23.09
C GLU A 29 -3.48 26.71 22.09
N THR A 30 -4.41 27.67 22.13
CA THR A 30 -4.35 28.90 21.31
C THR A 30 -3.02 29.64 21.52
N GLY A 31 -2.20 29.69 20.47
CA GLY A 31 -0.86 30.32 20.48
C GLY A 31 0.31 29.33 20.44
N VAL A 32 0.09 28.05 20.74
CA VAL A 32 1.09 26.96 20.60
C VAL A 32 0.46 25.87 19.74
N ARG A 33 0.46 26.13 18.44
CA ARG A 33 -0.17 25.26 17.43
C ARG A 33 0.68 24.01 17.22
N LEU A 34 -0.02 22.91 16.92
CA LEU A 34 0.60 21.63 16.54
C LEU A 34 0.93 21.58 15.04
N ASP A 35 0.93 22.74 14.36
CA ASP A 35 1.12 22.84 12.92
C ASP A 35 2.60 22.73 12.51
N ASP A 36 2.79 22.33 11.25
CA ASP A 36 4.06 22.20 10.50
C ASP A 36 5.31 21.88 11.32
N ASN A 37 5.22 20.93 12.26
CA ASN A 37 6.34 20.48 13.08
C ASN A 37 6.95 21.57 13.99
N GLY A 38 6.11 22.36 14.67
CA GLY A 38 6.56 23.33 15.68
C GLY A 38 7.62 22.77 16.66
N PRO A 39 8.73 23.48 16.94
CA PRO A 39 9.88 22.92 17.67
C PRO A 39 9.56 22.29 19.02
N ALA A 40 8.66 22.89 19.80
CA ALA A 40 8.26 22.36 21.11
C ALA A 40 7.49 21.04 20.99
N PHE A 41 6.64 20.91 19.97
CA PHE A 41 5.88 19.69 19.73
C PHE A 41 6.78 18.56 19.22
N ILE A 42 7.72 18.85 18.32
CA ILE A 42 8.73 17.88 17.87
C ILE A 42 9.60 17.40 19.03
N GLN A 43 10.04 18.33 19.88
CA GLN A 43 10.78 17.96 21.08
C GLN A 43 9.97 17.05 22.01
N TRP A 44 8.66 17.28 22.12
CA TRP A 44 7.75 16.40 22.86
C TRP A 44 7.54 15.03 22.23
N LEU A 45 7.47 14.93 20.91
CA LEU A 45 7.41 13.63 20.25
C LEU A 45 8.72 12.84 20.43
N HIS A 46 9.88 13.50 20.41
CA HIS A 46 11.14 12.86 20.75
C HIS A 46 11.16 12.38 22.20
N TYR A 47 10.61 13.17 23.12
CA TYR A 47 10.43 12.77 24.50
C TYR A 47 9.54 11.53 24.61
N VAL A 48 8.41 11.48 23.89
CA VAL A 48 7.51 10.31 23.85
C VAL A 48 8.28 9.06 23.41
N SER A 49 9.05 9.13 22.32
CA SER A 49 9.87 8.01 21.84
C SER A 49 10.89 7.56 22.89
N LYS A 50 11.59 8.50 23.54
CA LYS A 50 12.55 8.22 24.62
C LYS A 50 11.87 7.60 25.84
N TYR A 51 10.70 8.11 26.24
CA TYR A 51 9.93 7.63 27.38
C TYR A 51 9.51 6.17 27.20
N ARG A 52 8.96 5.84 26.01
CA ARG A 52 8.58 4.46 25.65
C ARG A 52 9.77 3.51 25.73
N ALA A 53 10.92 3.90 25.16
CA ALA A 53 12.14 3.09 25.20
C ALA A 53 12.65 2.87 26.64
N LEU A 54 12.66 3.91 27.47
CA LEU A 54 13.13 3.83 28.87
C LEU A 54 12.26 2.93 29.74
N LYS A 55 10.95 2.87 29.49
CA LYS A 55 10.02 2.05 30.27
C LYS A 55 9.97 0.59 29.81
N GLY A 56 10.64 0.26 28.70
CA GLY A 56 10.70 -1.10 28.15
C GLY A 56 9.35 -1.62 27.66
N ASP A 57 8.37 -0.74 27.49
CA ASP A 57 6.99 -1.12 27.19
C ASP A 57 6.29 -0.04 26.35
N GLU A 58 5.80 -0.42 25.17
CA GLU A 58 4.96 0.45 24.33
C GLU A 58 3.64 0.84 25.02
N PHE A 59 3.15 0.05 25.99
CA PHE A 59 1.95 0.36 26.76
C PHE A 59 2.17 1.46 27.81
N ALA A 60 3.43 1.79 28.14
CA ALA A 60 3.73 2.91 29.04
C ALA A 60 3.12 4.21 28.52
N PHE A 61 3.19 4.45 27.21
CA PHE A 61 2.43 5.51 26.54
C PHE A 61 2.05 5.06 25.12
N SER A 62 0.97 4.28 25.01
CA SER A 62 0.58 3.65 23.75
C SER A 62 0.23 4.64 22.65
N ASP A 63 0.28 4.17 21.42
CA ASP A 63 -0.21 4.92 20.25
C ASP A 63 -1.69 5.29 20.37
N VAL A 64 -2.51 4.45 20.99
CA VAL A 64 -3.92 4.78 21.26
C VAL A 64 -4.01 6.02 22.15
N LYS A 65 -3.23 6.08 23.23
CA LYS A 65 -3.17 7.26 24.10
C LYS A 65 -2.65 8.52 23.39
N LEU A 66 -1.68 8.35 22.48
CA LEU A 66 -1.18 9.45 21.66
C LEU A 66 -2.28 9.96 20.71
N LEU A 67 -2.98 9.07 20.01
CA LEU A 67 -4.09 9.43 19.12
C LEU A 67 -5.22 10.12 19.88
N GLU A 68 -5.68 9.54 20.99
CA GLU A 68 -6.74 10.13 21.83
C GLU A 68 -6.38 11.54 22.32
N LEU A 69 -5.10 11.81 22.57
CA LEU A 69 -4.63 13.14 22.98
C LEU A 69 -4.69 14.14 21.82
N LEU A 70 -4.26 13.72 20.63
CA LEU A 70 -4.19 14.58 19.46
C LEU A 70 -5.57 14.81 18.80
N GLU A 71 -6.45 13.80 18.80
CA GLU A 71 -7.83 13.88 18.31
C GLU A 71 -8.68 14.90 19.08
N LYS A 72 -8.34 15.20 20.34
CA LYS A 72 -8.98 16.27 21.11
C LYS A 72 -8.61 17.68 20.65
N LYS A 73 -7.57 17.81 19.81
CA LYS A 73 -6.94 19.09 19.46
C LYS A 73 -6.92 19.36 17.96
N MET A 74 -7.02 18.33 17.13
CA MET A 74 -6.84 18.40 15.68
C MET A 74 -7.94 17.60 14.98
N SER A 75 -8.38 18.11 13.82
CA SER A 75 -9.25 17.36 12.92
C SER A 75 -8.52 16.16 12.28
N GLU A 76 -9.26 15.20 11.75
CA GLU A 76 -8.67 14.04 11.07
C GLU A 76 -7.75 14.42 9.91
N ALA A 77 -8.12 15.47 9.17
CA ALA A 77 -7.33 15.98 8.06
C ALA A 77 -6.00 16.60 8.52
N GLU A 78 -6.00 17.28 9.67
CA GLU A 78 -4.79 17.84 10.27
C GLU A 78 -3.88 16.74 10.82
N LEU A 79 -4.45 15.74 11.51
CA LEU A 79 -3.71 14.59 12.02
C LEU A 79 -3.05 13.79 10.89
N THR A 80 -3.79 13.57 9.81
CA THR A 80 -3.26 12.85 8.65
C THR A 80 -2.06 13.58 8.03
N LYS A 81 -2.17 14.90 7.84
CA LYS A 81 -1.06 15.73 7.34
C LYS A 81 0.13 15.69 8.28
N LEU A 82 -0.11 15.77 9.59
CA LEU A 82 0.92 15.69 10.61
C LEU A 82 1.66 14.35 10.57
N PHE A 83 0.95 13.22 10.59
CA PHE A 83 1.63 11.92 10.61
C PHE A 83 2.47 11.70 9.35
N VAL A 84 1.98 12.13 8.18
CA VAL A 84 2.76 12.09 6.94
C VAL A 84 3.99 13.00 7.01
N SER A 85 3.88 14.23 7.54
CA SER A 85 5.03 15.13 7.66
C SER A 85 6.10 14.61 8.62
N LEU A 86 5.69 13.96 9.72
CA LEU A 86 6.60 13.39 10.71
C LEU A 86 7.47 12.24 10.16
N THR A 87 7.06 11.59 9.06
CA THR A 87 7.90 10.57 8.39
C THR A 87 9.21 11.14 7.84
N LYS A 88 9.32 12.46 7.72
CA LYS A 88 10.52 13.17 7.25
C LYS A 88 11.30 13.86 8.37
N VAL A 89 10.86 13.73 9.63
CA VAL A 89 11.54 14.33 10.78
C VAL A 89 12.52 13.31 11.36
N PRO A 90 13.84 13.60 11.39
CA PRO A 90 14.85 12.68 11.90
C PRO A 90 14.54 12.21 13.32
N GLY A 91 14.43 10.89 13.53
CA GLY A 91 14.17 10.26 14.83
C GLY A 91 12.70 10.14 15.22
N LEU A 92 11.76 10.49 14.33
CA LEU A 92 10.31 10.30 14.51
C LEU A 92 9.68 9.39 13.45
N GLU A 93 10.46 8.84 12.54
CA GLU A 93 9.99 8.04 11.39
C GLU A 93 9.18 6.83 11.87
N ASN A 94 9.71 6.06 12.80
CA ASN A 94 9.04 4.87 13.33
C ASN A 94 7.74 5.21 14.09
N LEU A 95 7.74 6.33 14.82
CA LEU A 95 6.55 6.80 15.52
C LEU A 95 5.46 7.20 14.50
N ALA A 96 5.84 7.98 13.49
CA ALA A 96 4.96 8.42 12.42
C ALA A 96 4.37 7.24 11.64
N GLN A 97 5.20 6.26 11.28
CA GLN A 97 4.78 5.04 10.60
C GLN A 97 3.80 4.22 11.43
N SER A 98 4.06 4.04 12.73
CA SER A 98 3.12 3.36 13.63
C SER A 98 1.78 4.10 13.69
N MET A 99 1.82 5.44 13.68
CA MET A 99 0.61 6.26 13.69
C MET A 99 -0.18 6.14 12.40
N ILE A 100 0.46 6.27 11.24
CA ILE A 100 -0.17 6.07 9.94
C ILE A 100 -0.77 4.67 9.83
N PHE A 101 -0.03 3.64 10.23
CA PHE A 101 -0.50 2.25 10.19
C PHE A 101 -1.75 2.05 11.06
N LYS A 102 -1.79 2.62 12.27
CA LYS A 102 -2.98 2.57 13.13
C LYS A 102 -4.14 3.38 12.55
N TRP A 103 -3.83 4.53 11.96
CA TRP A 103 -4.80 5.42 11.33
C TRP A 103 -5.46 4.81 10.09
N SER A 104 -4.73 3.98 9.33
CA SER A 104 -5.19 3.39 8.07
C SER A 104 -6.15 2.22 8.25
N TRP A 105 -6.38 1.72 9.47
CA TRP A 105 -7.38 0.67 9.70
C TRP A 105 -8.83 1.14 9.48
N SER A 106 -9.08 2.45 9.41
CA SER A 106 -10.40 3.00 9.11
C SER A 106 -10.51 3.40 7.63
N SER A 107 -11.42 2.76 6.88
CA SER A 107 -11.56 2.95 5.43
C SER A 107 -11.83 4.39 4.99
N HIS A 108 -12.57 5.16 5.79
CA HIS A 108 -12.86 6.57 5.47
C HIS A 108 -11.62 7.47 5.51
N ARG A 109 -10.52 7.06 6.16
CA ARG A 109 -9.30 7.86 6.30
C ARG A 109 -8.31 7.66 5.16
N HIS A 110 -8.48 6.64 4.30
CA HIS A 110 -7.58 6.39 3.18
C HIS A 110 -7.55 7.51 2.17
N LYS A 111 -8.69 8.18 1.91
CA LYS A 111 -8.73 9.36 1.05
C LYS A 111 -7.80 10.47 1.57
N LEU A 112 -7.85 10.76 2.87
CA LEU A 112 -6.99 11.76 3.51
C LEU A 112 -5.51 11.36 3.43
N LEU A 113 -5.20 10.09 3.67
CA LEU A 113 -3.83 9.57 3.57
C LEU A 113 -3.30 9.69 2.14
N ASN A 114 -4.10 9.30 1.14
CA ASN A 114 -3.76 9.40 -0.28
C ASN A 114 -3.47 10.85 -0.69
N GLU A 115 -4.31 11.80 -0.27
CA GLU A 115 -4.09 13.23 -0.52
C GLU A 115 -2.81 13.75 0.16
N ALA A 116 -2.58 13.37 1.42
CA ALA A 116 -1.40 13.78 2.17
C ALA A 116 -0.09 13.22 1.59
N TRP A 117 -0.06 11.92 1.26
CA TRP A 117 1.08 11.28 0.61
C TRP A 117 1.32 11.84 -0.79
N LEU A 118 0.28 12.16 -1.55
CA LEU A 118 0.45 12.77 -2.87
C LEU A 118 1.04 14.18 -2.76
N LYS A 119 0.56 14.97 -1.79
CA LYS A 119 1.09 16.32 -1.51
C LYS A 119 2.57 16.26 -1.09
N SER A 120 2.96 15.29 -0.27
CA SER A 120 4.36 15.09 0.13
C SER A 120 5.21 14.39 -0.94
N LYS A 121 4.60 13.97 -2.06
CA LYS A 121 5.22 13.16 -3.12
C LYS A 121 5.87 11.89 -2.57
N GLU A 122 5.23 11.25 -1.59
CA GLU A 122 5.70 9.99 -1.04
C GLU A 122 5.78 8.93 -2.15
N SER A 123 6.84 8.13 -2.20
CA SER A 123 6.93 7.12 -3.25
C SER A 123 5.99 5.95 -2.95
N PRO A 124 5.41 5.28 -3.96
CA PRO A 124 4.66 4.04 -3.72
C PRO A 124 5.45 2.98 -2.95
N ALA A 125 6.76 2.86 -3.17
CA ALA A 125 7.60 1.93 -2.40
C ALA A 125 7.63 2.29 -0.90
N ASN A 126 7.76 3.58 -0.57
CA ASN A 126 7.75 4.01 0.83
C ASN A 126 6.37 3.82 1.45
N VAL A 127 5.29 4.15 0.75
CA VAL A 127 3.92 3.91 1.26
C VAL A 127 3.68 2.41 1.51
N PHE A 128 4.24 1.53 0.67
CA PHE A 128 4.18 0.09 0.87
C PHE A 128 4.82 -0.34 2.19
N GLU A 129 6.01 0.20 2.49
CA GLU A 129 6.75 -0.05 3.73
C GLU A 129 6.02 0.52 4.96
N ILE A 130 5.52 1.77 4.87
CA ILE A 130 4.75 2.42 5.93
C ILE A 130 3.52 1.59 6.31
N LEU A 131 2.84 1.02 5.29
CA LEU A 131 1.68 0.17 5.47
C LEU A 131 2.02 -1.27 5.85
N LYS A 132 3.32 -1.63 5.95
CA LYS A 132 3.81 -2.97 6.33
C LYS A 132 3.22 -4.09 5.47
N LEU A 133 3.28 -3.93 4.15
CA LEU A 133 2.61 -4.81 3.19
C LEU A 133 3.47 -5.99 2.71
N GLU A 134 4.74 -6.10 3.13
CA GLU A 134 5.69 -7.10 2.65
C GLU A 134 5.18 -8.54 2.73
N GLN A 135 4.39 -8.84 3.76
CA GLN A 135 3.82 -10.18 3.99
C GLN A 135 2.31 -10.23 3.77
N ARG A 136 1.71 -9.15 3.25
CA ARG A 136 0.25 -8.96 3.13
C ARG A 136 -0.16 -8.48 1.74
N VAL A 137 0.54 -8.97 0.71
CA VAL A 137 0.20 -8.71 -0.69
C VAL A 137 -0.97 -9.60 -1.08
N GLU A 138 -2.19 -9.12 -0.83
CA GLU A 138 -3.42 -9.84 -1.10
C GLU A 138 -4.61 -8.91 -1.37
N VAL A 139 -5.57 -9.34 -2.20
CA VAL A 139 -6.74 -8.51 -2.57
C VAL A 139 -7.71 -8.26 -1.42
N TYR A 140 -7.65 -9.04 -0.35
CA TYR A 140 -8.55 -8.90 0.81
C TYR A 140 -7.97 -7.94 1.87
N ASP A 141 -6.69 -7.58 1.78
CA ASP A 141 -6.10 -6.55 2.65
C ASP A 141 -6.49 -5.17 2.11
N VAL A 142 -7.28 -4.45 2.90
CA VAL A 142 -7.77 -3.11 2.54
C VAL A 142 -6.60 -2.13 2.32
N ASN A 143 -5.53 -2.21 3.09
CA ASN A 143 -4.37 -1.33 2.91
C ASN A 143 -3.62 -1.66 1.61
N PHE A 144 -3.60 -2.93 1.19
CA PHE A 144 -3.04 -3.29 -0.12
C PHE A 144 -3.87 -2.69 -1.27
N LEU A 145 -5.20 -2.79 -1.21
CA LEU A 145 -6.06 -2.17 -2.23
C LEU A 145 -5.87 -0.65 -2.31
N GLU A 146 -5.76 0.00 -1.15
CA GLU A 146 -5.51 1.44 -1.08
C GLU A 146 -4.12 1.82 -1.56
N TRP A 147 -3.11 1.00 -1.29
CA TRP A 147 -1.80 1.16 -1.89
C TRP A 147 -1.84 1.05 -3.43
N MET A 148 -2.64 0.13 -3.99
CA MET A 148 -2.84 0.04 -5.44
C MET A 148 -3.48 1.32 -6.01
N ARG A 149 -4.52 1.83 -5.34
CA ARG A 149 -5.20 3.09 -5.71
C ARG A 149 -4.25 4.29 -5.63
N TYR A 150 -3.51 4.39 -4.52
CA TYR A 150 -2.50 5.42 -4.32
C TYR A 150 -1.43 5.37 -5.42
N THR A 151 -0.91 4.18 -5.73
CA THR A 151 0.13 4.01 -6.74
C THR A 151 -0.35 4.44 -8.12
N LYS A 152 -1.57 4.05 -8.50
CA LYS A 152 -2.22 4.49 -9.74
C LYS A 152 -2.37 6.02 -9.79
N MET A 153 -2.81 6.63 -8.70
CA MET A 153 -2.95 8.08 -8.56
C MET A 153 -1.59 8.79 -8.63
N TYR A 154 -0.60 8.33 -7.87
CA TYR A 154 0.75 8.88 -7.84
C TYR A 154 1.38 8.92 -9.24
N MET A 155 1.34 7.80 -9.97
CA MET A 155 1.92 7.74 -11.32
C MET A 155 1.26 8.72 -12.29
N LYS A 156 -0.05 8.92 -12.14
CA LYS A 156 -0.82 9.84 -12.98
C LYS A 156 -0.54 11.30 -12.62
N GLU A 157 -0.71 11.66 -11.35
CA GLU A 157 -0.69 13.06 -10.90
C GLU A 157 0.73 13.63 -10.74
N THR A 158 1.74 12.76 -10.58
CA THR A 158 3.15 13.19 -10.52
C THR A 158 3.91 12.98 -11.83
N GLU A 159 3.29 12.31 -12.82
CA GLU A 159 3.92 11.86 -14.07
C GLU A 159 5.20 11.01 -13.85
N ARG A 160 5.40 10.47 -12.65
CA ARG A 160 6.55 9.62 -12.32
C ARG A 160 6.18 8.16 -12.48
N PRO A 161 6.79 7.43 -13.44
CA PRO A 161 6.52 6.01 -13.59
C PRO A 161 7.01 5.24 -12.36
N PHE A 162 6.21 4.28 -11.91
CA PHE A 162 6.59 3.30 -10.89
C PHE A 162 6.43 1.89 -11.48
N PRO A 163 7.45 1.01 -11.41
CA PRO A 163 7.41 -0.31 -12.03
C PRO A 163 6.63 -1.32 -11.16
N VAL A 164 5.31 -1.11 -11.01
CA VAL A 164 4.45 -1.83 -10.06
C VAL A 164 4.56 -3.34 -10.19
N ALA A 165 4.52 -3.87 -11.43
CA ALA A 165 4.62 -5.30 -11.68
C ALA A 165 5.94 -5.87 -11.14
N ASN A 166 7.09 -5.30 -11.54
CA ASN A 166 8.40 -5.74 -11.06
C ASN A 166 8.55 -5.58 -9.55
N PHE A 167 8.00 -4.50 -8.97
CA PHE A 167 8.01 -4.30 -7.53
C PHE A 167 7.26 -5.43 -6.81
N LEU A 168 6.04 -5.76 -7.23
CA LEU A 168 5.26 -6.84 -6.62
C LEU A 168 5.88 -8.23 -6.83
N LEU A 169 6.50 -8.48 -7.99
CA LEU A 169 7.25 -9.71 -8.25
C LEU A 169 8.48 -9.87 -7.33
N SER A 170 8.97 -8.79 -6.71
CA SER A 170 10.02 -8.86 -5.68
C SER A 170 9.49 -9.23 -4.28
N LYS A 171 8.16 -9.24 -4.10
CA LYS A 171 7.48 -9.47 -2.81
C LYS A 171 6.68 -10.77 -2.77
N THR A 172 6.36 -11.35 -3.92
CA THR A 172 5.60 -12.60 -4.04
C THR A 172 6.02 -13.39 -5.27
N THR A 173 5.57 -14.64 -5.39
CA THR A 173 5.88 -15.48 -6.56
C THR A 173 5.15 -14.97 -7.80
N GLU A 174 5.67 -15.28 -8.99
CA GLU A 174 5.03 -14.83 -10.23
C GLU A 174 3.61 -15.39 -10.40
N GLN A 175 3.37 -16.64 -9.96
CA GLN A 175 2.03 -17.25 -9.97
C GLN A 175 1.08 -16.51 -9.03
N SER A 176 1.55 -16.18 -7.82
CA SER A 176 0.76 -15.41 -6.85
C SER A 176 0.45 -14.01 -7.38
N ALA A 177 1.42 -13.35 -8.03
CA ALA A 177 1.23 -12.05 -8.67
C ALA A 177 0.23 -12.11 -9.84
N ALA A 178 0.33 -13.12 -10.71
CA ALA A 178 -0.62 -13.31 -11.80
C ALA A 178 -2.04 -13.52 -11.26
N MET A 179 -2.16 -14.29 -10.17
CA MET A 179 -3.43 -14.57 -9.54
C MET A 179 -3.99 -13.33 -8.83
N LEU A 180 -3.14 -12.55 -8.18
CA LEU A 180 -3.46 -11.25 -7.60
C LEU A 180 -4.01 -10.29 -8.67
N PHE A 181 -3.31 -10.13 -9.80
CA PHE A 181 -3.76 -9.25 -10.88
C PHE A 181 -5.09 -9.71 -11.49
N GLN A 182 -5.30 -11.01 -11.62
CA GLN A 182 -6.58 -11.53 -12.09
C GLN A 182 -7.73 -11.17 -11.14
N LYS A 183 -7.55 -11.35 -9.83
CA LYS A 183 -8.57 -10.98 -8.83
C LYS A 183 -8.83 -9.48 -8.78
N LEU A 184 -7.79 -8.66 -8.91
CA LEU A 184 -7.93 -7.19 -8.94
C LEU A 184 -8.78 -6.69 -10.13
N LYS A 185 -8.96 -7.49 -11.19
CA LYS A 185 -9.83 -7.15 -12.33
C LYS A 185 -11.31 -7.16 -11.99
N GLU A 186 -11.68 -7.78 -10.87
CA GLU A 186 -13.06 -7.79 -10.34
C GLU A 186 -13.38 -6.49 -9.59
N ILE A 187 -12.39 -5.62 -9.36
CA ILE A 187 -12.56 -4.33 -8.70
C ILE A 187 -12.62 -3.24 -9.76
N ASP A 188 -13.79 -2.64 -9.95
CA ASP A 188 -14.08 -1.71 -11.07
C ASP A 188 -13.03 -0.60 -11.22
N ASP A 189 -12.63 0.05 -10.13
CA ASP A 189 -11.68 1.18 -10.20
C ASP A 189 -10.22 0.75 -10.43
N LEU A 190 -9.90 -0.53 -10.21
CA LEU A 190 -8.57 -1.11 -10.41
C LEU A 190 -8.48 -1.96 -11.68
N LYS A 191 -9.59 -2.32 -12.33
CA LYS A 191 -9.63 -3.27 -13.45
C LYS A 191 -8.64 -2.99 -14.56
N ALA A 192 -8.71 -1.81 -15.18
CA ALA A 192 -7.82 -1.44 -16.28
C ALA A 192 -6.34 -1.40 -15.85
N PHE A 193 -6.08 -1.04 -14.58
CA PHE A 193 -4.73 -1.03 -14.04
C PHE A 193 -4.20 -2.45 -13.85
N ALA A 194 -5.03 -3.34 -13.29
CA ALA A 194 -4.71 -4.75 -13.10
C ALA A 194 -4.50 -5.49 -14.44
N GLU A 195 -5.33 -5.21 -15.46
CA GLU A 195 -5.17 -5.74 -16.82
C GLU A 195 -3.79 -5.36 -17.40
N LYS A 196 -3.37 -4.10 -17.24
CA LYS A 196 -2.05 -3.64 -17.69
C LYS A 196 -0.92 -4.40 -17.00
N LEU A 197 -0.99 -4.60 -15.69
CA LEU A 197 0.03 -5.34 -14.93
C LEU A 197 0.06 -6.83 -15.30
N GLN A 198 -1.12 -7.42 -15.51
CA GLN A 198 -1.24 -8.81 -15.95
C GLN A 198 -0.63 -9.01 -17.34
N ILE A 199 -0.91 -8.11 -18.29
CA ILE A 199 -0.31 -8.15 -19.63
C ILE A 199 1.22 -8.05 -19.56
N GLN A 200 1.78 -7.18 -18.72
CA GLN A 200 3.23 -7.07 -18.54
C GLN A 200 3.85 -8.39 -18.07
N LEU A 201 3.21 -9.06 -17.10
CA LEU A 201 3.66 -10.35 -16.61
C LEU A 201 3.52 -11.46 -17.67
N PHE A 202 2.39 -11.50 -18.37
CA PHE A 202 2.16 -12.48 -19.43
C PHE A 202 3.15 -12.30 -20.59
N ASP A 203 3.38 -11.06 -21.03
CA ASP A 203 4.36 -10.77 -22.07
C ASP A 203 5.77 -11.23 -21.67
N LYS A 204 6.14 -11.09 -20.39
CA LYS A 204 7.39 -11.63 -19.84
C LYS A 204 7.43 -13.16 -19.98
N TRP A 205 6.40 -13.86 -19.52
CA TRP A 205 6.31 -15.32 -19.62
C TRP A 205 6.36 -15.82 -21.06
N ILE A 206 5.63 -15.17 -21.96
CA ILE A 206 5.54 -15.57 -23.37
C ILE A 206 6.86 -15.28 -24.09
N ARG A 207 7.41 -14.07 -23.94
CA ARG A 207 8.56 -13.63 -24.75
C ARG A 207 9.89 -14.11 -24.20
N GLN A 208 10.07 -14.06 -22.89
CA GLN A 208 11.33 -14.40 -22.23
C GLN A 208 11.40 -15.88 -21.87
N TYR A 209 10.36 -16.41 -21.23
CA TYR A 209 10.36 -17.81 -20.76
C TYR A 209 9.84 -18.79 -21.81
N LYS A 210 9.26 -18.28 -22.91
CA LYS A 210 8.63 -19.11 -23.94
C LYS A 210 7.63 -20.09 -23.33
N LEU A 211 6.97 -19.66 -22.24
CA LEU A 211 6.00 -20.47 -21.54
C LEU A 211 4.80 -20.67 -22.46
N LYS A 212 4.34 -21.91 -22.57
CA LYS A 212 3.20 -22.27 -23.39
C LYS A 212 1.94 -22.46 -22.54
N PRO A 213 0.73 -22.23 -23.08
CA PRO A 213 -0.51 -22.36 -22.31
C PRO A 213 -0.70 -23.71 -21.62
N THR A 214 -0.41 -24.83 -22.29
CA THR A 214 -0.53 -26.17 -21.68
C THR A 214 0.47 -26.38 -20.54
N LYS A 215 1.66 -25.79 -20.64
CA LYS A 215 2.64 -25.85 -19.56
C LYS A 215 2.21 -25.02 -18.37
N LEU A 216 1.63 -23.84 -18.60
CA LEU A 216 1.08 -23.00 -17.53
C LEU A 216 -0.08 -23.71 -16.84
N GLU A 217 -1.01 -24.31 -17.60
CA GLU A 217 -2.14 -25.09 -17.08
C GLU A 217 -1.67 -26.14 -16.06
N GLY A 218 -0.70 -26.98 -16.44
CA GLY A 218 -0.14 -27.98 -15.53
C GLY A 218 0.68 -27.42 -14.36
N MET A 219 1.16 -26.17 -14.43
CA MET A 219 1.88 -25.52 -13.32
C MET A 219 0.94 -24.96 -12.24
N ILE A 220 -0.24 -24.50 -12.63
CA ILE A 220 -1.21 -23.85 -11.73
C ILE A 220 -2.32 -24.80 -11.29
N ASP A 221 -2.38 -25.99 -11.88
CA ASP A 221 -3.40 -27.02 -11.66
C ASP A 221 -4.81 -26.38 -11.75
N ALA A 222 -5.05 -25.67 -12.85
CA ALA A 222 -6.29 -24.93 -13.05
C ALA A 222 -7.42 -25.92 -13.41
N PRO A 223 -8.45 -26.06 -12.56
CA PRO A 223 -9.60 -26.87 -12.94
C PRO A 223 -10.28 -26.17 -14.11
N MET A 224 -10.64 -26.92 -15.16
CA MET A 224 -11.30 -26.38 -16.36
C MET A 224 -12.78 -26.08 -16.08
N ILE A 225 -13.03 -25.16 -15.14
CA ILE A 225 -14.36 -24.82 -14.62
C ILE A 225 -14.51 -23.29 -14.64
N ARG A 226 -15.62 -22.81 -15.20
CA ARG A 226 -15.98 -21.39 -15.19
C ARG A 226 -16.06 -20.85 -13.76
N GLY A 227 -15.53 -19.64 -13.56
CA GLY A 227 -15.52 -18.97 -12.27
C GLY A 227 -14.35 -19.37 -11.36
N ASP A 228 -13.57 -20.43 -11.68
CA ASP A 228 -12.31 -20.65 -10.96
C ASP A 228 -11.30 -19.55 -11.38
N PRO A 229 -10.69 -18.85 -10.42
CA PRO A 229 -9.79 -17.74 -10.71
C PRO A 229 -8.53 -18.19 -11.47
N ARG A 230 -8.02 -19.40 -11.21
CA ARG A 230 -6.86 -19.97 -11.94
C ARG A 230 -7.24 -20.27 -13.38
N PHE A 231 -8.46 -20.76 -13.60
CA PHE A 231 -8.98 -20.97 -14.95
C PHE A 231 -9.15 -19.65 -15.72
N ALA A 232 -9.74 -18.63 -15.09
CA ALA A 232 -9.87 -17.31 -15.68
C ALA A 232 -8.52 -16.67 -16.03
N MET A 233 -7.49 -16.91 -15.21
CA MET A 233 -6.11 -16.51 -15.49
C MET A 233 -5.53 -17.28 -16.68
N LEU A 234 -5.75 -18.60 -16.77
CA LEU A 234 -5.30 -19.43 -17.88
C LEU A 234 -5.96 -19.01 -19.21
N GLU A 235 -7.26 -18.75 -19.19
CA GLU A 235 -8.02 -18.23 -20.34
C GLU A 235 -7.41 -16.90 -20.82
N ALA A 236 -7.24 -15.94 -19.91
CA ALA A 236 -6.64 -14.64 -20.23
C ALA A 236 -5.21 -14.77 -20.78
N TYR A 237 -4.40 -15.66 -20.21
CA TYR A 237 -3.04 -15.95 -20.69
C TYR A 237 -3.05 -16.53 -22.09
N THR A 238 -3.92 -17.52 -22.35
CA THR A 238 -4.01 -18.22 -23.63
C THR A 238 -4.44 -17.26 -24.75
N ILE A 239 -5.41 -16.38 -24.47
CA ILE A 239 -5.85 -15.33 -25.39
C ILE A 239 -4.68 -14.38 -25.71
N ARG A 240 -3.93 -13.94 -24.69
CA ARG A 240 -2.77 -13.05 -24.89
C ARG A 240 -1.64 -13.74 -25.66
N PHE A 241 -1.39 -15.02 -25.39
CA PHE A 241 -0.43 -15.83 -26.12
C PHE A 241 -0.75 -15.83 -27.61
N ALA A 242 -2.00 -16.16 -27.98
CA ALA A 242 -2.38 -16.11 -29.39
C ALA A 242 -2.34 -14.72 -29.99
N GLU A 243 -2.78 -13.68 -29.26
CA GLU A 243 -2.75 -12.31 -29.76
C GLU A 243 -1.34 -11.86 -30.19
N LEU A 244 -0.32 -12.27 -29.45
CA LEU A 244 1.08 -11.96 -29.76
C LEU A 244 1.61 -12.69 -31.00
N HIS A 245 1.03 -13.84 -31.36
CA HIS A 245 1.45 -14.65 -32.51
C HIS A 245 0.59 -14.34 -33.75
N ASP A 246 -0.72 -14.41 -33.61
CA ASP A 246 -1.70 -14.17 -34.68
C ASP A 246 -3.07 -13.78 -34.10
N LYS A 247 -3.56 -12.60 -34.48
CA LYS A 247 -4.88 -12.10 -34.07
C LYS A 247 -6.03 -13.00 -34.50
N THR A 248 -5.94 -13.70 -35.63
CA THR A 248 -6.99 -14.62 -36.08
C THR A 248 -7.11 -15.84 -35.18
N VAL A 249 -5.98 -16.30 -34.64
CA VAL A 249 -5.93 -17.42 -33.69
C VAL A 249 -6.48 -16.99 -32.33
N MET A 250 -6.22 -15.76 -31.91
CA MET A 250 -6.85 -15.18 -30.71
C MET A 250 -8.38 -15.17 -30.83
N GLU A 251 -8.94 -14.73 -31.95
CA GLU A 251 -10.41 -14.73 -32.15
C GLU A 251 -10.99 -16.15 -32.15
N LYS A 252 -10.29 -17.12 -32.76
CA LYS A 252 -10.65 -18.53 -32.68
C LYS A 252 -10.69 -19.04 -31.24
N MET A 253 -9.72 -18.67 -30.42
CA MET A 253 -9.70 -19.08 -29.00
C MET A 253 -10.83 -18.48 -28.20
N LYS A 254 -11.11 -17.19 -28.38
CA LYS A 254 -12.25 -16.55 -27.71
C LYS A 254 -13.55 -17.30 -28.00
N ALA A 255 -13.75 -17.71 -29.26
CA ALA A 255 -14.91 -18.50 -29.65
C ALA A 255 -14.93 -19.90 -28.98
N LEU A 256 -13.79 -20.59 -28.91
CA LEU A 256 -13.69 -21.90 -28.25
C LEU A 256 -13.95 -21.80 -26.75
N PHE A 257 -13.35 -20.82 -26.06
CA PHE A 257 -13.63 -20.56 -24.65
C PHE A 257 -15.10 -20.19 -24.42
N ALA A 258 -15.71 -19.37 -25.29
CA ALA A 258 -17.13 -19.02 -25.20
C ALA A 258 -18.08 -20.23 -25.33
N ASN A 259 -17.66 -21.28 -26.06
CA ASN A 259 -18.41 -22.52 -26.24
C ASN A 259 -18.01 -23.62 -25.22
N ASP A 260 -17.25 -23.26 -24.20
CA ASP A 260 -16.71 -24.17 -23.17
C ASP A 260 -15.84 -25.33 -23.71
N ASP A 261 -15.28 -25.19 -24.92
CA ASP A 261 -14.32 -26.13 -25.51
C ASP A 261 -12.87 -25.78 -25.12
N PHE A 262 -12.60 -25.89 -23.83
CA PHE A 262 -11.35 -25.43 -23.21
C PHE A 262 -10.12 -26.19 -23.69
N VAL A 263 -10.24 -27.50 -23.88
CA VAL A 263 -9.15 -28.36 -24.35
C VAL A 263 -8.79 -28.00 -25.78
N ALA A 264 -9.78 -27.79 -26.67
CA ALA A 264 -9.49 -27.35 -28.04
C ALA A 264 -8.87 -25.95 -28.08
N ALA A 265 -9.28 -25.04 -27.19
CA ALA A 265 -8.71 -23.70 -27.09
C ALA A 265 -7.20 -23.76 -26.78
N LEU A 266 -6.80 -24.54 -25.77
CA LEU A 266 -5.39 -24.76 -25.43
C LEU A 266 -4.63 -25.44 -26.57
N ALA A 267 -5.18 -26.51 -27.15
CA ALA A 267 -4.54 -27.22 -28.25
C ALA A 267 -4.38 -26.36 -29.52
N ALA A 268 -5.29 -25.41 -29.76
CA ALA A 268 -5.17 -24.44 -30.84
C ALA A 268 -4.03 -23.44 -30.57
N ALA A 269 -3.81 -23.07 -29.31
CA ALA A 269 -2.70 -22.19 -28.89
C ALA A 269 -1.34 -22.78 -29.17
N GLU A 270 -1.20 -24.09 -28.96
CA GLU A 270 0.07 -24.79 -29.08
C GLU A 270 0.61 -24.89 -30.51
N LYS A 271 -0.26 -24.60 -31.50
CA LYS A 271 0.03 -24.72 -32.93
C LYS A 271 0.59 -23.45 -33.56
N VAL A 272 0.73 -22.36 -32.80
CA VAL A 272 1.29 -21.07 -33.25
C VAL A 272 2.60 -20.70 -32.59
#